data_AF-A0A9X3SWR6-F1
#
_entry.id   AF-A0A9X3SWR6-F1
#
_cell.length_a   1.000
_cell.length_b   1.000
_cell.length_c   1.000
_cell.angle_alpha   90.00
_cell.angle_beta   90.00
_cell.angle_gamma   90.00
#
_symmetry.space_group_name_H-M   'P 1'
#
loop_
_entity.id
_entity.type
_entity.pdbx_description
1 polymer ?
#
loop_
_entity_poly.entity_id
_entity_poly.type
_entity_poly.pdbx_seq_one_letter_code
_entity_poly.pdbx_strand_id
1 'polypeptide(L)'
;MSQTPNDGVPPEGGDPRESPQAGGWQPPQEPDPQYPVGGSGPQSSTPGPQQPGWPPPPEGSGPQQPGWPPPPGGSGPQYPGGWQPQGAQQYPGGQPPHYPPPGGPGAYGQPPYGPPPPQGGKRNGLIIGVVVAVGVLIAGVLVVLGVNMMGGGDDDKEVASNPSASGAPSEQQPTDDEPGRADVPVSACLPYEPVVGSSGFDFSTPCDSADAFWKVTNSSDTTGAAVTPDGLIADTQVAADLCGEEYTRLEFGELWKDWYFTYDTTTYTVEQLVCVEALGNPDASGRVPIMPDVGSCFDDSDRWWTVPCDRPEALYVVVDTVAIDPPRTMSLEEAGAEAAPCSGGANYWQVVDADGRTTDVLCGDPLLIA
;
A
#
# COMPACT_ATOMS: atom_id res chain seq x y z
N MET A 1 64.02 -30.00 -11.56
CA MET A 1 62.77 -30.56 -12.11
C MET A 1 62.06 -31.26 -10.97
N SER A 2 61.19 -30.55 -10.27
CA SER A 2 60.35 -31.08 -9.19
C SER A 2 59.04 -30.31 -9.26
N GLN A 3 58.00 -30.93 -9.80
CA GLN A 3 56.64 -30.42 -9.79
C GLN A 3 55.93 -31.06 -8.60
N THR A 4 55.36 -30.23 -7.74
CA THR A 4 54.42 -30.60 -6.68
C THR A 4 53.01 -30.80 -7.27
N PRO A 5 52.18 -31.71 -6.71
CA PRO A 5 50.80 -31.86 -7.12
C PRO A 5 49.97 -30.67 -6.64
N ASN A 6 49.06 -30.23 -7.51
CA ASN A 6 48.10 -29.16 -7.24
C ASN A 6 46.83 -29.82 -6.69
N ASP A 7 46.53 -29.60 -5.40
CA ASP A 7 45.31 -30.07 -4.76
C ASP A 7 44.12 -29.25 -5.31
N GLY A 8 43.18 -29.96 -5.93
CA GLY A 8 41.96 -29.38 -6.48
C GLY A 8 41.03 -28.88 -5.38
N VAL A 9 40.83 -27.57 -5.33
CA VAL A 9 39.71 -26.95 -4.64
C VAL A 9 38.46 -27.18 -5.52
N PRO A 10 37.40 -27.86 -5.03
CA PRO A 10 36.15 -27.96 -5.78
C PRO A 10 35.52 -26.56 -5.89
N PRO A 11 34.83 -26.25 -7.01
CA PRO A 11 34.15 -24.98 -7.16
C PRO A 11 33.10 -24.83 -6.05
N GLU A 12 33.11 -23.69 -5.36
CA GLU A 12 32.02 -23.26 -4.48
C GLU A 12 30.71 -23.30 -5.27
N GLY A 13 29.88 -24.30 -4.99
CA GLY A 13 28.50 -24.33 -5.44
C GLY A 13 27.76 -23.23 -4.69
N GLY A 14 27.49 -22.11 -5.37
CA GLY A 14 26.56 -21.12 -4.86
C GLY A 14 25.22 -21.79 -4.58
N ASP A 15 24.71 -21.59 -3.36
CA ASP A 15 23.40 -22.09 -2.94
C ASP A 15 22.34 -21.50 -3.90
N PRO A 16 21.58 -22.31 -4.65
CA PRO A 16 20.67 -21.83 -5.70
C PRO A 16 19.40 -21.15 -5.16
N ARG A 17 19.38 -20.71 -3.89
CA ARG A 17 18.22 -20.09 -3.24
C ARG A 17 18.37 -18.58 -3.23
N GLU A 18 17.57 -17.91 -4.05
CA GLU A 18 17.47 -16.44 -4.07
C GLU A 18 16.77 -15.91 -2.82
N SER A 19 17.04 -14.64 -2.51
CA SER A 19 16.45 -13.89 -1.39
C SER A 19 14.91 -13.96 -1.41
N PRO A 20 14.25 -13.91 -0.24
CA PRO A 20 12.79 -13.89 -0.19
C PRO A 20 12.27 -12.71 -0.99
N GLN A 21 11.36 -12.98 -1.92
CA GLN A 21 10.56 -11.92 -2.52
C GLN A 21 9.32 -11.70 -1.65
N ALA A 22 9.12 -10.44 -1.24
CA ALA A 22 7.83 -10.02 -0.73
C ALA A 22 6.83 -10.15 -1.87
N GLY A 23 5.76 -10.88 -1.63
CA GLY A 23 4.73 -11.14 -2.63
C GLY A 23 3.75 -9.99 -2.85
N GLY A 24 3.66 -9.08 -1.89
CA GLY A 24 2.74 -7.96 -1.91
C GLY A 24 3.46 -6.64 -2.05
N TRP A 25 2.81 -5.74 -2.79
CA TRP A 25 3.01 -4.29 -2.79
C TRP A 25 4.05 -3.77 -3.77
N GLN A 26 3.56 -3.32 -4.92
CA GLN A 26 4.25 -2.28 -5.69
C GLN A 26 4.20 -0.97 -4.91
N PRO A 27 5.31 -0.21 -4.86
CA PRO A 27 5.32 1.07 -4.18
C PRO A 27 4.29 2.02 -4.83
N PRO A 28 3.75 3.00 -4.08
CA PRO A 28 2.90 4.02 -4.63
C PRO A 28 3.58 4.60 -5.87
N GLN A 29 2.93 4.53 -7.03
CA GLN A 29 3.41 5.33 -8.16
C GLN A 29 3.16 6.77 -7.78
N GLU A 30 4.24 7.52 -7.52
CA GLU A 30 4.14 8.96 -7.30
C GLU A 30 3.32 9.54 -8.46
N PRO A 31 2.19 10.22 -8.19
CA PRO A 31 1.58 11.04 -9.21
C PRO A 31 2.63 12.08 -9.59
N ASP A 32 3.10 12.03 -10.83
CA ASP A 32 3.95 13.05 -11.42
C ASP A 32 3.27 14.39 -11.09
N PRO A 33 3.89 15.31 -10.30
CA PRO A 33 3.18 16.42 -9.69
C PRO A 33 2.54 17.24 -10.80
N GLN A 34 1.24 17.03 -11.01
CA GLN A 34 0.44 17.84 -11.90
C GLN A 34 0.26 19.16 -11.18
N TYR A 35 1.25 20.04 -11.34
CA TYR A 35 1.07 21.45 -11.12
C TYR A 35 -0.28 21.82 -11.72
N PRO A 36 -1.18 22.49 -10.97
CA PRO A 36 -2.42 22.96 -11.56
C PRO A 36 -2.02 23.77 -12.78
N VAL A 37 -2.36 23.28 -13.96
CA VAL A 37 -2.10 23.97 -15.22
C VAL A 37 -2.87 25.27 -15.10
N GLY A 38 -2.13 26.34 -14.79
CA GLY A 38 -2.60 27.71 -14.72
C GLY A 38 -3.06 28.15 -16.09
N GLY A 39 -4.25 27.71 -16.49
CA GLY A 39 -4.98 28.21 -17.64
C GLY A 39 -5.58 29.55 -17.28
N SER A 40 -4.84 30.62 -17.52
CA SER A 40 -5.36 31.99 -17.55
C SER A 40 -6.38 32.12 -18.68
N GLY A 41 -7.64 31.81 -18.40
CA GLY A 41 -8.77 32.16 -19.25
C GLY A 41 -9.21 33.61 -19.02
N PRO A 42 -9.59 34.38 -20.05
CA PRO A 42 -10.08 35.75 -19.89
C PRO A 42 -11.41 35.76 -19.14
N GLN A 43 -11.49 36.58 -18.08
CA GLN A 43 -12.75 36.90 -17.39
C GLN A 43 -13.78 37.45 -18.38
N SER A 44 -14.77 36.63 -18.73
CA SER A 44 -16.03 37.10 -19.30
C SER A 44 -17.04 37.27 -18.17
N SER A 45 -17.23 38.51 -17.74
CA SER A 45 -18.33 38.92 -16.88
C SER A 45 -19.66 38.73 -17.63
N THR A 46 -20.32 37.61 -17.37
CA THR A 46 -21.69 37.36 -17.84
C THR A 46 -22.67 37.73 -16.72
N PRO A 47 -23.64 38.63 -16.94
CA PRO A 47 -24.69 38.93 -15.96
C PRO A 47 -25.59 37.69 -15.79
N GLY A 48 -25.64 37.13 -14.59
CA GLY A 48 -26.46 35.98 -14.27
C GLY A 48 -27.97 36.30 -14.33
N PRO A 49 -28.81 35.38 -14.83
CA PRO A 49 -30.26 35.52 -14.76
C PRO A 49 -30.77 35.38 -13.31
N GLN A 50 -31.75 36.20 -12.96
CA GLN A 50 -32.47 36.16 -11.69
C GLN A 50 -33.13 34.79 -11.48
N GLN A 51 -32.82 34.12 -10.37
CA GLN A 51 -33.50 32.89 -9.97
C GLN A 51 -34.94 33.19 -9.51
N PRO A 52 -35.96 32.49 -10.05
CA PRO A 52 -37.31 32.50 -9.51
C PRO A 52 -37.35 31.82 -8.14
N GLY A 53 -38.00 32.47 -7.18
CA GLY A 53 -38.11 32.02 -5.80
C GLY A 53 -38.77 30.65 -5.66
N TRP A 54 -38.14 29.79 -4.85
CA TRP A 54 -38.73 28.54 -4.38
C TRP A 54 -39.78 28.83 -3.30
N PRO A 55 -40.95 28.16 -3.32
CA PRO A 55 -41.94 28.27 -2.26
C PRO A 55 -41.43 27.64 -0.95
N PRO A 56 -41.85 28.16 0.22
CA PRO A 56 -41.48 27.60 1.52
C PRO A 56 -42.00 26.16 1.68
N PRO A 57 -41.26 25.28 2.36
CA PRO A 57 -41.69 23.91 2.59
C PRO A 57 -42.96 23.87 3.48
N PRO A 58 -43.90 22.95 3.21
CA PRO A 58 -45.10 22.80 3.99
C PRO A 58 -44.79 22.26 5.40
N GLU A 59 -45.32 22.92 6.43
CA GLU A 59 -45.44 22.38 7.78
C GLU A 59 -46.29 21.10 7.73
N GLY A 60 -45.63 19.95 7.88
CA GLY A 60 -46.28 18.64 7.78
C GLY A 60 -45.61 17.59 8.66
N SER A 61 -46.22 17.36 9.83
CA SER A 61 -46.25 16.13 10.63
C SER A 61 -45.27 15.01 10.26
N GLY A 62 -44.17 14.90 11.01
CA GLY A 62 -43.31 13.72 11.00
C GLY A 62 -43.99 12.50 11.67
N PRO A 63 -43.78 11.27 11.15
CA PRO A 63 -44.28 10.04 11.75
C PRO A 63 -43.50 9.70 13.04
N GLN A 64 -44.25 9.29 14.07
CA GLN A 64 -43.69 8.78 15.33
C GLN A 64 -42.90 7.49 15.09
N GLN A 65 -41.62 7.47 15.47
CA GLN A 65 -40.84 6.24 15.53
C GLN A 65 -41.24 5.37 16.74
N PRO A 66 -41.46 4.05 16.56
CA PRO A 66 -41.73 3.11 17.64
C PRO A 66 -40.55 2.96 18.61
N GLY A 67 -40.86 2.97 19.91
CA GLY A 67 -39.90 3.02 21.01
C GLY A 67 -39.03 1.79 21.19
N TRP A 68 -37.75 2.04 21.45
CA TRP A 68 -36.81 1.05 21.98
C TRP A 68 -36.93 0.94 23.51
N PRO A 69 -36.84 -0.28 24.09
CA PRO A 69 -36.87 -0.47 25.53
C PRO A 69 -35.60 0.08 26.20
N PRO A 70 -35.70 0.71 27.38
CA PRO A 70 -34.55 1.25 28.09
C PRO A 70 -33.66 0.13 28.67
N PRO A 71 -32.32 0.32 28.65
CA PRO A 71 -31.39 -0.62 29.28
C PRO A 71 -31.48 -0.57 30.81
N PRO A 72 -31.35 -1.72 31.50
CA PRO A 72 -31.47 -1.79 32.95
C PRO A 72 -30.20 -1.34 33.67
N GLY A 73 -30.35 -0.28 34.48
CA GLY A 73 -29.76 -0.15 35.82
C GLY A 73 -28.23 -0.19 35.98
N GLY A 74 -27.56 0.93 35.74
CA GLY A 74 -26.22 1.22 36.27
C GLY A 74 -26.27 2.39 37.24
N SER A 75 -25.97 2.15 38.51
CA SER A 75 -25.97 3.13 39.59
C SER A 75 -24.69 3.98 39.56
N GLY A 76 -24.83 5.27 39.27
CA GLY A 76 -23.76 6.26 39.29
C GLY A 76 -24.12 7.48 40.18
N PRO A 77 -23.14 8.11 40.86
CA PRO A 77 -23.40 8.96 42.02
C PRO A 77 -24.03 10.33 41.71
N GLN A 78 -24.96 10.71 42.59
CA GLN A 78 -25.66 12.01 42.66
C GLN A 78 -24.69 13.19 42.81
N TYR A 79 -24.79 14.16 41.90
CA TYR A 79 -24.35 15.54 42.16
C TYR A 79 -25.58 16.42 42.48
N PRO A 80 -25.53 17.24 43.55
CA PRO A 80 -26.65 18.05 44.01
C PRO A 80 -26.82 19.32 43.16
N GLY A 81 -28.09 19.63 42.86
CA GLY A 81 -28.50 20.58 41.84
C GLY A 81 -28.55 22.06 42.26
N GLY A 82 -28.99 22.89 41.31
CA GLY A 82 -29.44 24.24 41.59
C GLY A 82 -29.77 25.09 40.36
N TRP A 83 -31.08 25.30 40.11
CA TRP A 83 -31.74 26.53 39.62
C TRP A 83 -31.40 27.03 38.19
N GLN A 84 -32.26 27.64 37.35
CA GLN A 84 -33.70 27.85 37.13
C GLN A 84 -33.78 28.51 35.70
N PRO A 85 -34.97 28.66 35.07
CA PRO A 85 -35.14 28.95 33.65
C PRO A 85 -35.22 30.44 33.31
N GLN A 86 -35.40 30.73 32.00
CA GLN A 86 -36.16 31.86 31.43
C GLN A 86 -35.34 33.08 30.94
N GLY A 87 -35.52 33.44 29.64
CA GLY A 87 -35.19 34.77 29.16
C GLY A 87 -34.79 34.86 27.69
N ALA A 88 -35.76 35.08 26.81
CA ALA A 88 -35.53 35.64 25.48
C ALA A 88 -35.05 37.10 25.62
N GLN A 89 -34.00 37.49 24.89
CA GLN A 89 -33.68 38.89 24.70
C GLN A 89 -33.08 39.13 23.31
N GLN A 90 -33.88 39.77 22.45
CA GLN A 90 -33.43 40.50 21.28
C GLN A 90 -32.51 41.65 21.73
N TYR A 91 -31.41 41.89 21.02
CA TYR A 91 -30.69 43.16 21.13
C TYR A 91 -30.33 43.75 19.76
N PRO A 92 -30.42 45.09 19.59
CA PRO A 92 -30.30 45.79 18.32
C PRO A 92 -28.86 46.25 18.05
N GLY A 93 -28.58 46.58 16.79
CA GLY A 93 -27.25 46.84 16.24
C GLY A 93 -26.33 47.79 17.00
N GLY A 94 -25.04 47.47 16.95
CA GLY A 94 -23.93 48.32 17.35
C GLY A 94 -22.85 48.31 16.27
N GLN A 95 -22.43 49.51 15.86
CA GLN A 95 -21.33 49.74 14.92
C GLN A 95 -19.99 49.17 15.43
N PRO A 96 -19.13 48.63 14.55
CA PRO A 96 -17.78 48.22 14.93
C PRO A 96 -16.87 49.44 15.22
N PRO A 97 -16.06 49.41 16.29
CA PRO A 97 -15.10 50.47 16.60
C PRO A 97 -13.91 50.46 15.63
N HIS A 98 -13.59 51.63 15.08
CA HIS A 98 -12.33 51.92 14.39
C HIS A 98 -11.16 51.85 15.39
N TYR A 99 -10.24 50.92 15.17
CA TYR A 99 -8.95 50.90 15.87
C TYR A 99 -7.89 51.66 15.05
N PRO A 100 -7.08 52.55 15.67
CA PRO A 100 -6.00 53.25 15.01
C PRO A 100 -4.78 52.32 14.75
N PRO A 101 -4.03 52.55 13.66
CA PRO A 101 -2.91 51.70 13.25
C PRO A 101 -1.70 51.85 14.19
N PRO A 102 -1.05 50.74 14.61
CA PRO A 102 0.22 50.78 15.34
C PRO A 102 1.35 51.26 14.42
N GLY A 103 2.08 52.29 14.86
CA GLY A 103 3.25 52.82 14.16
C GLY A 103 4.56 52.14 14.58
N GLY A 104 5.36 51.75 13.57
CA GLY A 104 6.83 51.57 13.58
C GLY A 104 7.37 50.38 14.40
N PRO A 105 8.44 49.70 13.96
CA PRO A 105 9.74 50.34 13.71
C PRO A 105 10.59 49.81 12.53
N GLY A 106 11.50 50.66 12.03
CA GLY A 106 12.86 50.26 11.65
C GLY A 106 13.06 49.55 10.30
N ALA A 107 13.35 50.33 9.27
CA ALA A 107 13.99 49.84 8.06
C ALA A 107 15.41 49.35 8.36
N TYR A 108 15.66 48.04 8.20
CA TYR A 108 17.00 47.46 8.13
C TYR A 108 17.29 47.04 6.69
N GLY A 109 18.43 47.53 6.18
CA GLY A 109 18.84 47.41 4.78
C GLY A 109 19.05 45.98 4.31
N GLN A 110 18.55 45.70 3.11
CA GLN A 110 18.82 44.49 2.35
C GLN A 110 20.25 44.56 1.78
N PRO A 111 21.11 43.56 1.99
CA PRO A 111 22.40 43.50 1.32
C PRO A 111 22.23 43.17 -0.19
N PRO A 112 23.11 43.69 -1.05
CA PRO A 112 23.03 43.51 -2.49
C PRO A 112 23.16 42.04 -2.90
N TYR A 113 22.24 41.59 -3.75
CA TYR A 113 22.22 40.26 -4.36
C TYR A 113 23.58 39.94 -5.00
N GLY A 114 24.22 38.89 -4.49
CA GLY A 114 25.34 38.24 -5.16
C GLY A 114 24.86 37.53 -6.43
N PRO A 115 25.76 37.32 -7.42
CA PRO A 115 25.45 36.56 -8.61
C PRO A 115 25.00 35.12 -8.22
N PRO A 116 23.99 34.56 -8.90
CA PRO A 116 23.52 33.21 -8.63
C PRO A 116 24.68 32.20 -8.80
N PRO A 117 24.77 31.16 -7.94
CA PRO A 117 25.78 30.14 -8.10
C PRO A 117 25.64 29.47 -9.47
N PRO A 118 26.74 29.11 -10.14
CA PRO A 118 26.70 28.45 -11.44
C PRO A 118 25.92 27.13 -11.29
N GLN A 119 24.78 27.05 -11.97
CA GLN A 119 24.00 25.82 -12.10
C GLN A 119 24.91 24.75 -12.73
N GLY A 120 25.29 23.77 -11.90
CA GLY A 120 26.07 22.61 -12.28
C GLY A 120 25.38 21.86 -13.42
N GLY A 121 26.12 21.65 -14.50
CA GLY A 121 25.60 21.17 -15.76
C GLY A 121 25.07 19.73 -15.74
N LYS A 122 23.97 19.57 -16.48
CA LYS A 122 23.59 18.45 -17.36
C LYS A 122 24.37 17.14 -17.16
N ARG A 123 23.77 16.20 -16.42
CA ARG A 123 24.11 14.76 -16.47
C ARG A 123 22.97 13.88 -17.02
N ASN A 124 21.92 14.48 -17.59
CA ASN A 124 20.77 13.74 -18.15
C ASN A 124 21.09 13.03 -19.48
N GLY A 125 22.30 13.20 -20.05
CA GLY A 125 22.70 12.52 -21.28
C GLY A 125 23.17 11.08 -21.09
N LEU A 126 23.56 10.68 -19.88
CA LEU A 126 24.07 9.33 -19.63
C LEU A 126 22.93 8.33 -19.36
N ILE A 127 21.87 8.76 -18.68
CA ILE A 127 20.72 7.91 -18.34
C ILE A 127 19.93 7.54 -19.61
N ILE A 128 19.73 8.48 -20.53
CA ILE A 128 19.07 8.21 -21.83
C ILE A 128 19.89 7.21 -22.66
N GLY A 129 21.23 7.25 -22.56
CA GLY A 129 22.10 6.30 -23.27
C GLY A 129 21.98 4.85 -22.75
N VAL A 130 21.80 4.67 -21.43
CA VAL A 130 21.67 3.35 -20.81
C VAL A 130 20.30 2.73 -21.09
N VAL A 131 19.22 3.52 -21.03
CA VAL A 131 17.85 3.03 -21.30
C VAL A 131 17.71 2.54 -22.74
N VAL A 132 18.30 3.25 -23.72
CA VAL A 132 18.29 2.82 -25.12
C VAL A 132 19.14 1.56 -25.33
N ALA A 133 20.28 1.43 -24.65
CA ALA A 133 21.12 0.24 -24.74
C ALA A 133 20.44 -1.01 -24.16
N VAL A 134 19.76 -0.89 -23.01
CA VAL A 134 19.01 -1.98 -22.39
C VAL A 134 17.79 -2.37 -23.24
N GLY A 135 17.07 -1.39 -23.78
CA GLY A 135 15.91 -1.66 -24.66
C GLY A 135 16.29 -2.44 -25.93
N VAL A 136 17.42 -2.12 -26.57
CA VAL A 136 17.91 -2.86 -27.75
C VAL A 136 18.34 -4.29 -27.39
N LEU A 137 18.89 -4.48 -26.19
CA LEU A 137 19.35 -5.80 -25.72
C LEU A 137 18.16 -6.72 -25.43
N ILE A 138 17.10 -6.21 -24.76
CA ILE A 138 15.86 -6.95 -24.50
C ILE A 138 15.15 -7.29 -25.82
N ALA A 139 15.03 -6.34 -26.74
CA ALA A 139 14.44 -6.59 -28.06
C ALA A 139 15.23 -7.64 -28.86
N GLY A 140 16.57 -7.63 -28.75
CA GLY A 140 17.42 -8.64 -29.38
C GLY A 140 17.20 -10.05 -28.82
N VAL A 141 17.05 -10.19 -27.50
CA VAL A 141 16.80 -11.49 -26.83
C VAL A 141 15.42 -12.05 -27.23
N LEU A 142 14.39 -11.21 -27.28
CA LEU A 142 13.04 -11.64 -27.68
C LEU A 142 12.97 -12.13 -29.13
N VAL A 143 13.72 -11.51 -30.04
CA VAL A 143 13.79 -11.98 -31.44
C VAL A 143 14.48 -13.34 -31.54
N VAL A 144 15.56 -13.58 -30.78
CA VAL A 144 16.25 -14.88 -30.79
C VAL A 144 15.39 -16.00 -30.18
N LEU A 145 14.60 -15.69 -29.14
CA LEU A 145 13.67 -16.66 -28.54
C LEU A 145 12.48 -16.96 -29.48
N GLY A 146 11.90 -15.94 -30.11
CA GLY A 146 10.78 -16.11 -31.04
C GLY A 146 11.12 -16.94 -32.28
N VAL A 147 12.35 -16.81 -32.82
CA VAL A 147 12.77 -17.57 -34.00
C VAL A 147 13.07 -19.04 -33.66
N ASN A 148 13.43 -19.37 -32.42
CA ASN A 148 13.65 -20.77 -31.99
C ASN A 148 12.34 -21.51 -31.67
N MET A 149 11.26 -20.83 -31.29
CA MET A 149 9.96 -21.48 -31.02
C MET A 149 9.11 -21.74 -32.27
N MET A 150 9.40 -21.09 -33.39
CA MET A 150 8.61 -21.25 -34.63
C MET A 150 9.13 -22.37 -35.56
N GLY A 151 10.13 -23.15 -35.10
CA GLY A 151 10.85 -24.17 -35.87
C GLY A 151 10.62 -25.61 -35.41
N GLY A 152 9.37 -26.03 -35.27
CA GLY A 152 8.96 -27.44 -35.10
C GLY A 152 7.43 -27.48 -34.98
N GLY A 153 6.68 -27.95 -35.97
CA GLY A 153 6.87 -29.17 -36.75
C GLY A 153 5.81 -30.16 -36.27
N ASP A 154 4.76 -30.32 -37.06
CA ASP A 154 3.51 -31.06 -36.84
C ASP A 154 3.64 -32.43 -36.18
N ASP A 155 2.62 -32.80 -35.38
CA ASP A 155 1.94 -34.10 -35.54
C ASP A 155 0.58 -34.13 -34.83
N ASP A 156 -0.47 -34.14 -35.66
CA ASP A 156 -1.87 -34.40 -35.33
C ASP A 156 -2.05 -35.75 -34.63
N LYS A 157 -2.68 -35.78 -33.44
CA LYS A 157 -3.48 -36.93 -32.99
C LYS A 157 -4.73 -36.49 -32.22
N GLU A 158 -5.85 -36.48 -32.94
CA GLU A 158 -7.18 -36.69 -32.36
C GLU A 158 -7.19 -38.02 -31.58
N VAL A 159 -7.54 -37.98 -30.29
CA VAL A 159 -8.01 -39.17 -29.59
C VAL A 159 -9.30 -38.85 -28.83
N ALA A 160 -10.28 -39.69 -29.14
CA ALA A 160 -11.68 -39.59 -28.79
C ALA A 160 -11.99 -39.75 -27.30
N SER A 161 -13.16 -39.22 -26.96
CA SER A 161 -13.84 -39.26 -25.66
C SER A 161 -14.32 -40.66 -25.22
N ASN A 162 -14.62 -40.73 -23.90
CA ASN A 162 -15.49 -41.65 -23.12
C ASN A 162 -14.87 -42.88 -22.41
N PRO A 163 -15.49 -43.40 -21.33
CA PRO A 163 -16.21 -42.74 -20.21
C PRO A 163 -15.90 -43.35 -18.82
N SER A 164 -16.47 -42.75 -17.76
CA SER A 164 -16.84 -43.32 -16.43
C SER A 164 -15.95 -44.39 -15.79
N ALA A 165 -15.26 -44.01 -14.70
CA ALA A 165 -14.84 -44.93 -13.66
C ALA A 165 -15.40 -44.47 -12.30
N SER A 166 -16.39 -45.22 -11.78
CA SER A 166 -16.74 -45.21 -10.36
C SER A 166 -15.56 -45.78 -9.56
N GLY A 167 -14.74 -44.91 -8.99
CA GLY A 167 -13.73 -45.26 -8.00
C GLY A 167 -14.36 -45.36 -6.62
N ALA A 168 -14.23 -46.51 -5.97
CA ALA A 168 -14.54 -46.72 -4.56
C ALA A 168 -13.66 -45.82 -3.67
N PRO A 169 -14.11 -45.43 -2.47
CA PRO A 169 -13.30 -44.65 -1.53
C PRO A 169 -12.09 -45.50 -1.10
N SER A 170 -10.89 -45.11 -1.53
CA SER A 170 -9.66 -45.64 -0.94
C SER A 170 -9.51 -45.04 0.44
N GLU A 171 -9.52 -45.89 1.46
CA GLU A 171 -8.94 -45.60 2.77
C GLU A 171 -7.48 -45.15 2.54
N GLN A 172 -7.21 -43.88 2.76
CA GLN A 172 -5.86 -43.34 2.80
C GLN A 172 -5.13 -44.02 3.96
N GLN A 173 -4.21 -44.93 3.65
CA GLN A 173 -3.22 -45.39 4.61
C GLN A 173 -2.36 -44.20 5.03
N PRO A 174 -2.11 -44.01 6.34
CA PRO A 174 -1.15 -43.02 6.82
C PRO A 174 0.22 -43.41 6.27
N THR A 175 0.75 -42.61 5.35
CA THR A 175 2.11 -42.75 4.86
C THR A 175 3.07 -42.37 5.97
N ASP A 176 4.02 -43.26 6.25
CA ASP A 176 5.09 -43.10 7.22
C ASP A 176 5.73 -41.70 7.15
N ASP A 177 5.83 -41.08 8.32
CA ASP A 177 6.49 -39.80 8.59
C ASP A 177 7.88 -39.74 7.93
N GLU A 178 7.95 -39.14 6.73
CA GLU A 178 9.20 -38.59 6.22
C GLU A 178 9.70 -37.61 7.30
N PRO A 179 10.97 -37.68 7.75
CA PRO A 179 11.46 -36.89 8.89
C PRO A 179 11.11 -35.41 8.70
N GLY A 180 10.06 -35.02 9.44
CA GLY A 180 9.20 -33.91 9.10
C GLY A 180 9.96 -32.61 9.00
N ARG A 181 9.73 -31.89 7.91
CA ARG A 181 10.01 -30.45 7.86
C ARG A 181 9.28 -29.87 9.07
N ALA A 182 10.01 -29.22 9.96
CA ALA A 182 9.41 -28.70 11.17
C ALA A 182 8.31 -27.70 10.77
N ASP A 183 7.08 -27.94 11.24
CA ASP A 183 5.96 -27.03 11.04
C ASP A 183 6.40 -25.61 11.42
N VAL A 184 6.11 -24.64 10.56
CA VAL A 184 6.40 -23.24 10.85
C VAL A 184 5.60 -22.84 12.09
N PRO A 185 6.26 -22.31 13.13
CA PRO A 185 5.55 -21.92 14.34
C PRO A 185 4.70 -20.68 14.06
N VAL A 186 3.38 -20.85 14.02
CA VAL A 186 2.44 -19.72 14.10
C VAL A 186 2.79 -18.90 15.34
N SER A 187 2.77 -17.57 15.21
CA SER A 187 3.26 -16.58 16.19
C SER A 187 4.79 -16.45 16.31
N ALA A 188 5.58 -17.07 15.43
CA ALA A 188 6.97 -16.66 15.27
C ALA A 188 7.05 -15.21 14.78
N CYS A 189 8.15 -14.53 15.10
CA CYS A 189 8.39 -13.18 14.62
C CYS A 189 9.54 -13.15 13.62
N LEU A 190 9.46 -12.22 12.69
CA LEU A 190 10.44 -12.00 11.64
C LEU A 190 10.87 -10.53 11.64
N PRO A 191 12.11 -10.24 11.19
CA PRO A 191 12.56 -8.86 10.97
C PRO A 191 11.84 -8.22 9.78
N TYR A 192 11.96 -6.89 9.62
CA TYR A 192 11.29 -6.14 8.55
C TYR A 192 11.52 -6.75 7.16
N GLU A 193 12.77 -7.13 6.87
CA GLU A 193 13.17 -7.94 5.73
C GLU A 193 13.44 -9.37 6.23
N PRO A 194 12.51 -10.33 6.06
CA PRO A 194 12.73 -11.70 6.48
C PRO A 194 14.02 -12.27 5.88
N VAL A 195 14.77 -13.03 6.67
CA VAL A 195 15.99 -13.70 6.21
C VAL A 195 15.63 -15.11 5.77
N VAL A 196 16.05 -15.52 4.58
CA VAL A 196 15.92 -16.90 4.11
C VAL A 196 17.29 -17.57 4.14
N GLY A 197 17.36 -18.70 4.84
CA GLY A 197 18.51 -19.59 4.84
C GLY A 197 18.29 -20.83 3.99
N SER A 198 19.22 -21.78 4.09
CA SER A 198 19.17 -23.06 3.37
C SER A 198 18.05 -24.01 3.81
N SER A 199 17.18 -23.61 4.73
CA SER A 199 16.05 -24.42 5.21
C SER A 199 14.71 -23.69 5.16
N GLY A 200 14.65 -22.50 4.56
CA GLY A 200 13.49 -21.61 4.58
C GLY A 200 13.75 -20.36 5.41
N PHE A 201 12.69 -19.76 5.95
CA PHE A 201 12.79 -18.55 6.77
C PHE A 201 13.53 -18.76 8.10
N ASP A 202 14.28 -17.75 8.52
CA ASP A 202 14.90 -17.66 9.84
C ASP A 202 13.92 -17.09 10.88
N PHE A 203 13.32 -17.97 11.67
CA PHE A 203 12.41 -17.61 12.77
C PHE A 203 13.10 -17.39 14.12
N SER A 204 14.42 -17.15 14.14
CA SER A 204 15.17 -16.95 15.38
C SER A 204 14.94 -15.58 16.04
N THR A 205 14.25 -14.66 15.37
CA THR A 205 13.97 -13.31 15.87
C THR A 205 12.97 -13.35 17.03
N PRO A 206 13.37 -12.98 18.27
CA PRO A 206 12.44 -12.94 19.40
C PRO A 206 11.38 -11.86 19.19
N CYS A 207 10.11 -12.17 19.45
CA CYS A 207 9.00 -11.24 19.27
C CYS A 207 9.05 -9.97 20.14
N ASP A 208 9.83 -9.99 21.22
CA ASP A 208 10.06 -8.85 22.12
C ASP A 208 11.33 -8.07 21.77
N SER A 209 12.04 -8.46 20.70
CA SER A 209 13.21 -7.74 20.21
C SER A 209 12.83 -6.48 19.44
N ALA A 210 13.71 -5.49 19.41
CA ALA A 210 13.53 -4.28 18.61
C ALA A 210 13.58 -4.55 17.09
N ASP A 211 14.15 -5.69 16.69
CA ASP A 211 14.25 -6.11 15.29
C ASP A 211 12.98 -6.84 14.83
N ALA A 212 12.10 -7.28 15.75
CA ALA A 212 10.85 -7.93 15.40
C ALA A 212 9.87 -6.91 14.78
N PHE A 213 9.47 -7.21 13.55
CA PHE A 213 8.57 -6.36 12.78
C PHE A 213 7.29 -7.10 12.39
N TRP A 214 7.43 -8.32 11.90
CA TRP A 214 6.33 -9.17 11.46
C TRP A 214 6.03 -10.27 12.48
N LYS A 215 4.77 -10.68 12.55
CA LYS A 215 4.32 -11.88 13.25
C LYS A 215 3.68 -12.84 12.26
N VAL A 216 4.12 -14.09 12.25
CA VAL A 216 3.51 -15.15 11.43
C VAL A 216 2.12 -15.48 11.97
N THR A 217 1.10 -15.35 11.13
CA THR A 217 -0.30 -15.62 11.46
C THR A 217 -0.77 -16.95 10.91
N ASN A 218 -0.23 -17.38 9.77
CA ASN A 218 -0.48 -18.68 9.15
C ASN A 218 0.69 -19.08 8.24
N SER A 219 0.77 -20.34 7.84
CA SER A 219 1.85 -20.86 7.00
C SER A 219 1.51 -22.19 6.34
N SER A 220 2.11 -22.46 5.18
CA SER A 220 2.02 -23.75 4.49
C SER A 220 3.34 -24.07 3.79
N ASP A 221 3.74 -25.34 3.83
CA ASP A 221 4.90 -25.91 3.13
C ASP A 221 4.50 -26.69 1.87
N THR A 222 3.21 -26.77 1.58
CA THR A 222 2.61 -27.67 0.60
C THR A 222 1.67 -26.95 -0.37
N THR A 223 1.85 -25.65 -0.54
CA THR A 223 1.02 -24.87 -1.49
C THR A 223 1.18 -25.38 -2.93
N GLY A 224 2.40 -25.83 -3.30
CA GLY A 224 2.70 -26.29 -4.65
C GLY A 224 2.49 -25.22 -5.73
N ALA A 225 2.36 -23.95 -5.32
CA ALA A 225 2.08 -22.85 -6.23
C ALA A 225 3.23 -22.67 -7.21
N ALA A 226 2.89 -22.38 -8.46
CA ALA A 226 3.89 -22.09 -9.48
C ALA A 226 4.48 -20.69 -9.26
N VAL A 227 5.76 -20.54 -9.57
CA VAL A 227 6.51 -19.29 -9.53
C VAL A 227 6.89 -18.92 -10.96
N THR A 228 6.80 -17.65 -11.29
CA THR A 228 7.17 -17.11 -12.59
C THR A 228 8.71 -16.99 -12.71
N PRO A 229 9.28 -16.83 -13.92
CA PRO A 229 10.73 -16.69 -14.09
C PRO A 229 11.36 -15.47 -13.40
N ASP A 230 10.55 -14.46 -13.06
CA ASP A 230 10.93 -13.27 -12.28
C ASP A 230 10.83 -13.47 -10.75
N GLY A 231 10.45 -14.67 -10.31
CA GLY A 231 10.41 -15.02 -8.89
C GLY A 231 9.15 -14.56 -8.17
N LEU A 232 8.05 -14.36 -8.89
CA LEU A 232 6.74 -14.01 -8.32
C LEU A 232 5.80 -15.23 -8.30
N ILE A 233 4.86 -15.29 -7.36
CA ILE A 233 3.82 -16.34 -7.41
C ILE A 233 2.93 -16.10 -8.63
N ALA A 234 2.75 -17.12 -9.47
CA ALA A 234 1.97 -17.02 -10.70
C ALA A 234 0.45 -16.88 -10.46
N ASP A 235 -0.04 -17.38 -9.32
CA ASP A 235 -1.43 -17.28 -8.87
C ASP A 235 -1.49 -16.85 -7.39
N THR A 236 -1.71 -15.55 -7.18
CA THR A 236 -1.82 -14.92 -5.85
C THR A 236 -3.02 -15.43 -5.05
N GLN A 237 -4.02 -16.06 -5.69
CA GLN A 237 -5.16 -16.66 -4.99
C GLN A 237 -4.71 -17.71 -3.97
N VAL A 238 -3.58 -18.38 -4.20
CA VAL A 238 -3.03 -19.34 -3.24
C VAL A 238 -2.65 -18.66 -1.91
N ALA A 239 -2.16 -17.42 -1.96
CA ALA A 239 -1.91 -16.63 -0.76
C ALA A 239 -3.23 -16.19 -0.11
N ALA A 240 -4.21 -15.74 -0.88
CA ALA A 240 -5.54 -15.39 -0.36
C ALA A 240 -6.27 -16.57 0.31
N ASP A 241 -6.20 -17.76 -0.29
CA ASP A 241 -6.81 -18.98 0.25
C ASP A 241 -6.17 -19.42 1.58
N LEU A 242 -4.86 -19.19 1.75
CA LEU A 242 -4.14 -19.51 2.98
C LEU A 242 -4.29 -18.41 4.04
N CYS A 243 -4.10 -17.15 3.65
CA CYS A 243 -3.95 -16.03 4.56
C CYS A 243 -5.26 -15.28 4.82
N GLY A 244 -6.21 -15.34 3.89
CA GLY A 244 -7.38 -14.48 3.81
C GLY A 244 -7.23 -13.40 2.73
N GLU A 245 -8.35 -12.96 2.15
CA GLU A 245 -8.40 -11.88 1.14
C GLU A 245 -7.85 -10.55 1.70
N GLU A 246 -7.88 -10.35 3.01
CA GLU A 246 -7.31 -9.18 3.67
C GLU A 246 -5.77 -9.10 3.60
N TYR A 247 -5.08 -10.16 3.15
CA TYR A 247 -3.61 -10.15 2.94
C TYR A 247 -3.21 -9.75 1.53
N THR A 248 -4.17 -9.62 0.61
CA THR A 248 -3.92 -9.15 -0.75
C THR A 248 -4.23 -7.66 -0.90
N ARG A 249 -4.92 -7.05 0.07
CA ARG A 249 -5.32 -5.62 0.09
C ARG A 249 -4.75 -4.88 1.31
N LEU A 250 -4.55 -3.56 1.19
CA LEU A 250 -4.24 -2.70 2.34
C LEU A 250 -5.55 -2.12 2.87
N GLU A 251 -5.80 -2.29 4.16
CA GLU A 251 -6.99 -1.75 4.83
C GLU A 251 -6.61 -0.51 5.62
N PHE A 252 -7.26 0.63 5.36
CA PHE A 252 -6.98 1.88 6.05
C PHE A 252 -7.14 1.76 7.57
N GLY A 253 -6.16 2.27 8.31
CA GLY A 253 -6.13 2.26 9.78
C GLY A 253 -5.72 0.93 10.40
N GLU A 254 -5.54 -0.11 9.59
CA GLU A 254 -5.13 -1.44 10.04
C GLU A 254 -3.61 -1.64 9.90
N LEU A 255 -3.10 -2.59 10.68
CA LEU A 255 -1.72 -3.06 10.55
C LEU A 255 -1.51 -3.66 9.17
N TRP A 256 -0.30 -3.47 8.63
CA TRP A 256 0.07 -4.12 7.38
C TRP A 256 -0.04 -5.63 7.50
N LYS A 257 -0.63 -6.24 6.49
CA LYS A 257 -0.69 -7.67 6.27
C LYS A 257 0.02 -7.97 4.97
N ASP A 258 0.86 -8.98 4.98
CA ASP A 258 1.68 -9.36 3.84
C ASP A 258 1.93 -10.87 3.86
N TRP A 259 2.51 -11.39 2.79
CA TRP A 259 2.94 -12.76 2.73
C TRP A 259 4.33 -12.86 2.10
N TYR A 260 5.09 -13.83 2.60
CA TYR A 260 6.41 -14.14 2.09
C TYR A 260 6.45 -15.60 1.68
N PHE A 261 7.29 -15.92 0.72
CA PHE A 261 7.49 -17.29 0.30
C PHE A 261 8.94 -17.60 -0.05
N THR A 262 9.27 -18.89 -0.02
CA THR A 262 10.49 -19.44 -0.61
C THR A 262 10.10 -20.44 -1.67
N TYR A 263 10.90 -20.58 -2.72
CA TYR A 263 10.64 -21.51 -3.81
C TYR A 263 11.89 -22.25 -4.26
N ASP A 264 11.68 -23.39 -4.92
CA ASP A 264 12.74 -24.13 -5.59
C ASP A 264 12.98 -23.49 -6.96
N THR A 265 14.19 -22.97 -7.19
CA THR A 265 14.59 -22.29 -8.44
C THR A 265 14.78 -23.24 -9.63
N THR A 266 14.81 -24.55 -9.39
CA THR A 266 14.87 -25.58 -10.42
C THR A 266 13.49 -25.91 -10.95
N THR A 267 12.51 -26.08 -10.05
CA THR A 267 11.14 -26.47 -10.41
C THR A 267 10.20 -25.28 -10.55
N TYR A 268 10.59 -24.10 -10.06
CA TYR A 268 9.76 -22.90 -9.95
C TYR A 268 8.46 -23.17 -9.19
N THR A 269 8.57 -23.85 -8.03
CA THR A 269 7.45 -24.16 -7.16
C THR A 269 7.69 -23.65 -5.76
N VAL A 270 6.67 -23.03 -5.15
CA VAL A 270 6.70 -22.57 -3.76
C VAL A 270 6.93 -23.75 -2.82
N GLU A 271 7.99 -23.66 -2.01
CA GLU A 271 8.32 -24.62 -0.96
C GLU A 271 7.71 -24.23 0.40
N GLN A 272 7.50 -22.94 0.64
CA GLN A 272 7.01 -22.41 1.90
C GLN A 272 6.34 -21.07 1.63
N LEU A 273 5.13 -20.87 2.16
CA LEU A 273 4.41 -19.60 2.16
C LEU A 273 4.03 -19.26 3.60
N VAL A 274 4.31 -18.05 4.04
CA VAL A 274 3.97 -17.55 5.37
C VAL A 274 3.14 -16.28 5.26
N CYS A 275 2.05 -16.22 6.00
CA CYS A 275 1.20 -15.06 6.17
C CYS A 275 1.71 -14.28 7.39
N VAL A 276 1.90 -12.97 7.25
CA VAL A 276 2.44 -12.15 8.32
C VAL A 276 1.63 -10.87 8.54
N GLU A 277 1.54 -10.45 9.79
CA GLU A 277 0.94 -9.19 10.21
C GLU A 277 2.01 -8.36 10.94
N ALA A 278 2.08 -7.07 10.67
CA ALA A 278 3.03 -6.20 11.32
C ALA A 278 2.71 -6.06 12.83
N LEU A 279 3.72 -5.91 13.68
CA LEU A 279 3.56 -5.79 15.13
C LEU A 279 3.09 -4.40 15.58
N GLY A 280 3.10 -3.41 14.69
CA GLY A 280 2.74 -2.02 15.01
C GLY A 280 3.81 -1.24 15.77
N ASN A 281 5.01 -1.82 15.93
CA ASN A 281 6.14 -1.14 16.56
C ASN A 281 6.64 -0.01 15.64
N PRO A 282 6.89 1.20 16.18
CA PRO A 282 7.50 2.26 15.40
C PRO A 282 8.95 1.93 15.06
N ASP A 283 9.40 2.31 13.86
CA ASP A 283 10.81 2.22 13.48
C ASP A 283 11.67 3.31 14.15
N ALA A 284 12.96 3.36 13.81
CA ALA A 284 13.89 4.35 14.36
C ALA A 284 13.51 5.82 14.05
N SER A 285 12.69 6.04 13.02
CA SER A 285 12.15 7.35 12.61
C SER A 285 10.79 7.64 13.25
N GLY A 286 10.20 6.69 13.98
CA GLY A 286 8.87 6.81 14.57
C GLY A 286 7.72 6.44 13.63
N ARG A 287 8.01 5.85 12.47
CA ARG A 287 7.02 5.39 11.49
C ARG A 287 6.39 4.09 11.97
N VAL A 288 5.07 3.97 11.90
CA VAL A 288 4.35 2.74 12.26
C VAL A 288 3.77 2.07 11.01
N PRO A 289 3.82 0.73 10.92
CA PRO A 289 3.35 -0.02 9.75
C PRO A 289 1.83 -0.21 9.78
N ILE A 290 1.14 0.92 9.75
CA ILE A 290 -0.31 1.05 9.71
C ILE A 290 -0.64 1.82 8.45
N MET A 291 -1.59 1.33 7.66
CA MET A 291 -2.06 2.03 6.47
C MET A 291 -2.70 3.38 6.88
N PRO A 292 -2.27 4.54 6.36
CA PRO A 292 -2.77 5.84 6.79
C PRO A 292 -4.27 6.00 6.48
N ASP A 293 -5.09 6.22 7.51
CA ASP A 293 -6.53 6.53 7.39
C ASP A 293 -6.78 8.04 7.54
N VAL A 294 -8.01 8.51 7.30
CA VAL A 294 -8.44 9.91 7.44
C VAL A 294 -7.95 10.53 8.77
N GLY A 295 -7.20 11.62 8.64
CA GLY A 295 -6.56 12.34 9.74
C GLY A 295 -5.15 11.87 10.09
N SER A 296 -4.69 10.74 9.54
CA SER A 296 -3.33 10.24 9.68
C SER A 296 -2.38 11.02 8.80
N CYS A 297 -1.12 11.11 9.21
CA CYS A 297 -0.07 11.71 8.39
C CYS A 297 0.85 10.62 7.83
N PHE A 298 1.40 10.87 6.65
CA PHE A 298 2.31 9.96 5.95
C PHE A 298 3.44 10.74 5.26
N ASP A 299 4.54 10.04 4.97
CA ASP A 299 5.71 10.57 4.27
C ASP A 299 5.65 10.24 2.76
N ASP A 300 6.70 10.56 2.01
CA ASP A 300 6.85 10.23 0.57
C ASP A 300 7.62 8.92 0.35
N SER A 301 7.62 8.02 1.34
CA SER A 301 8.31 6.75 1.20
C SER A 301 7.61 5.80 0.22
N ASP A 302 8.32 4.75 -0.15
CA ASP A 302 7.88 3.70 -1.06
C ASP A 302 6.83 2.75 -0.46
N ARG A 303 6.47 2.94 0.82
CA ARG A 303 5.39 2.21 1.50
C ARG A 303 4.49 3.17 2.26
N TRP A 304 3.26 2.72 2.52
CA TRP A 304 2.23 3.50 3.20
C TRP A 304 2.45 3.55 4.72
N TRP A 305 3.51 4.20 5.16
CA TRP A 305 3.80 4.38 6.59
C TRP A 305 2.91 5.46 7.19
N THR A 306 2.39 5.21 8.38
CA THR A 306 1.81 6.27 9.20
C THR A 306 2.92 6.92 10.03
N VAL A 307 3.00 8.26 10.00
CA VAL A 307 3.90 9.08 10.81
C VAL A 307 3.13 10.00 11.76
N PRO A 308 3.69 10.33 12.93
CA PRO A 308 3.13 11.40 13.75
C PRO A 308 3.15 12.74 13.02
N CYS A 309 2.03 13.45 13.00
CA CYS A 309 1.87 14.69 12.22
C CYS A 309 2.74 15.88 12.67
N ASP A 310 3.32 15.82 13.87
CA ASP A 310 4.24 16.85 14.40
C ASP A 310 5.71 16.61 14.01
N ARG A 311 5.96 15.55 13.24
CA ARG A 311 7.28 15.18 12.74
C ARG A 311 7.62 15.95 11.45
N PRO A 312 8.88 16.34 11.25
CA PRO A 312 9.30 16.98 10.01
C PRO A 312 9.22 16.06 8.79
N GLU A 313 9.18 14.74 8.99
CA GLU A 313 8.99 13.75 7.93
C GLU A 313 7.52 13.61 7.49
N ALA A 314 6.57 14.14 8.26
CA ALA A 314 5.16 14.16 7.87
C ALA A 314 4.94 15.19 6.76
N LEU A 315 4.71 14.70 5.54
CA LEU A 315 4.55 15.53 4.35
C LEU A 315 3.08 15.75 3.99
N TYR A 316 2.24 14.76 4.25
CA TYR A 316 0.84 14.78 3.89
C TYR A 316 -0.05 14.37 5.06
N VAL A 317 -1.29 14.84 5.05
CA VAL A 317 -2.37 14.35 5.92
C VAL A 317 -3.48 13.78 5.05
N VAL A 318 -3.94 12.58 5.37
CA VAL A 318 -5.09 11.96 4.71
C VAL A 318 -6.34 12.75 5.08
N VAL A 319 -7.10 13.20 4.09
CA VAL A 319 -8.33 13.98 4.30
C VAL A 319 -9.57 13.25 3.83
N ASP A 320 -9.42 12.29 2.92
CA ASP A 320 -10.50 11.44 2.43
C ASP A 320 -9.94 10.13 1.85
N THR A 321 -10.79 9.12 1.72
CA THR A 321 -10.46 7.83 1.12
C THR A 321 -11.65 7.33 0.30
N VAL A 322 -11.39 6.78 -0.89
CA VAL A 322 -12.42 6.22 -1.78
C VAL A 322 -12.15 4.75 -2.02
N ALA A 323 -13.02 3.88 -1.52
CA ALA A 323 -12.93 2.45 -1.76
C ALA A 323 -13.42 2.08 -3.17
N ILE A 324 -12.67 1.21 -3.84
CA ILE A 324 -12.96 0.66 -5.17
C ILE A 324 -13.33 -0.81 -5.02
N ASP A 325 -14.63 -1.09 -4.96
CA ASP A 325 -15.17 -2.45 -4.83
C ASP A 325 -16.10 -2.79 -6.02
N PRO A 326 -15.80 -3.83 -6.82
CA PRO A 326 -14.62 -4.70 -6.71
C PRO A 326 -13.32 -4.01 -7.16
N PRO A 327 -12.14 -4.45 -6.66
CA PRO A 327 -10.85 -3.96 -7.12
C PRO A 327 -10.68 -4.12 -8.63
N ARG A 328 -10.13 -3.10 -9.28
CA ARG A 328 -9.93 -3.08 -10.73
C ARG A 328 -8.66 -2.33 -11.12
N THR A 329 -8.01 -2.73 -12.21
CA THR A 329 -6.90 -1.96 -12.79
C THR A 329 -7.43 -0.61 -13.27
N MET A 330 -6.73 0.47 -12.90
CA MET A 330 -7.07 1.83 -13.28
C MET A 330 -5.83 2.61 -13.70
N SER A 331 -5.97 3.42 -14.74
CA SER A 331 -4.98 4.44 -15.07
C SER A 331 -4.99 5.56 -14.02
N LEU A 332 -3.91 6.35 -13.96
CA LEU A 332 -3.84 7.51 -13.07
C LEU A 332 -4.98 8.51 -13.33
N GLU A 333 -5.35 8.72 -14.60
CA GLU A 333 -6.48 9.59 -14.99
C GLU A 333 -7.82 9.08 -14.45
N GLU A 334 -8.09 7.77 -14.57
CA GLU A 334 -9.29 7.14 -14.03
C GLU A 334 -9.32 7.25 -12.49
N ALA A 335 -8.19 7.02 -11.83
CA ALA A 335 -8.11 7.19 -10.38
C ALA A 335 -8.34 8.64 -9.95
N GLY A 336 -7.85 9.62 -10.71
CA GLY A 336 -8.14 11.03 -10.48
C GLY A 336 -9.62 11.37 -10.67
N ALA A 337 -10.31 10.69 -11.60
CA ALA A 337 -11.76 10.83 -11.76
C ALA A 337 -12.54 10.22 -10.58
N GLU A 338 -12.11 9.07 -10.06
CA GLU A 338 -12.69 8.48 -8.84
C GLU A 338 -12.33 9.27 -7.58
N ALA A 339 -11.23 10.02 -7.57
CA ALA A 339 -10.84 10.94 -6.51
C ALA A 339 -11.66 12.24 -6.53
N ALA A 340 -12.38 12.55 -7.61
CA ALA A 340 -13.16 13.78 -7.73
C ALA A 340 -14.19 14.03 -6.58
N PRO A 341 -14.80 12.99 -5.97
CA PRO A 341 -15.65 13.14 -4.79
C PRO A 341 -14.90 13.45 -3.50
N CYS A 342 -13.56 13.32 -3.46
CA CYS A 342 -12.78 13.61 -2.27
C CYS A 342 -13.10 15.03 -1.79
N SER A 343 -13.65 15.09 -0.58
CA SER A 343 -14.23 16.29 0.02
C SER A 343 -13.19 17.37 0.38
N GLY A 344 -11.91 17.01 0.28
CA GLY A 344 -10.72 17.83 0.42
C GLY A 344 -9.52 17.03 -0.10
N GLY A 345 -8.38 17.68 -0.33
CA GLY A 345 -7.17 17.02 -0.85
C GLY A 345 -6.67 17.66 -2.13
N ALA A 346 -5.48 18.25 -2.08
CA ALA A 346 -4.76 18.74 -3.25
C ALA A 346 -4.12 17.60 -4.06
N ASN A 347 -3.98 16.41 -3.47
CA ASN A 347 -3.32 15.25 -4.05
C ASN A 347 -4.15 13.98 -3.85
N TYR A 348 -3.92 13.00 -4.71
CA TYR A 348 -4.50 11.66 -4.59
C TYR A 348 -3.48 10.60 -4.99
N TRP A 349 -3.62 9.39 -4.44
CA TRP A 349 -2.77 8.24 -4.75
C TRP A 349 -3.61 6.98 -4.88
N GLN A 350 -3.20 6.10 -5.79
CA GLN A 350 -3.78 4.77 -5.90
C GLN A 350 -3.18 3.85 -4.83
N VAL A 351 -4.05 3.10 -4.17
CA VAL A 351 -3.66 1.94 -3.35
C VAL A 351 -3.98 0.71 -4.19
N VAL A 352 -2.95 -0.11 -4.48
CA VAL A 352 -3.05 -1.24 -5.42
C VAL A 352 -2.76 -2.56 -4.73
N ASP A 353 -3.60 -3.57 -4.95
CA ASP A 353 -3.39 -4.93 -4.42
C ASP A 353 -2.17 -5.64 -5.03
N ALA A 354 -1.90 -6.86 -4.56
CA ALA A 354 -0.82 -7.72 -5.06
C ALA A 354 -0.92 -8.02 -6.57
N ASP A 355 -2.11 -7.89 -7.19
CA ASP A 355 -2.33 -8.07 -8.63
C ASP A 355 -2.22 -6.76 -9.42
N GLY A 356 -1.88 -5.65 -8.75
CA GLY A 356 -1.79 -4.32 -9.36
C GLY A 356 -3.14 -3.70 -9.69
N ARG A 357 -4.23 -4.16 -9.06
CA ARG A 357 -5.56 -3.56 -9.19
C ARG A 357 -5.75 -2.52 -8.11
N THR A 358 -6.32 -1.37 -8.45
CA THR A 358 -6.66 -0.35 -7.46
C THR A 358 -7.78 -0.86 -6.55
N THR A 359 -7.49 -0.93 -5.26
CA THR A 359 -8.47 -1.25 -4.21
C THR A 359 -9.06 0.02 -3.62
N ASP A 360 -8.27 1.08 -3.55
CA ASP A 360 -8.66 2.34 -2.94
C ASP A 360 -7.93 3.53 -3.57
N VAL A 361 -8.48 4.72 -3.37
CA VAL A 361 -7.82 6.00 -3.65
C VAL A 361 -7.70 6.79 -2.36
N LEU A 362 -6.46 7.11 -1.97
CA LEU A 362 -6.16 7.94 -0.81
C LEU A 362 -6.07 9.39 -1.26
N CYS A 363 -6.77 10.30 -0.58
CA CYS A 363 -6.75 11.74 -0.86
C CYS A 363 -6.10 12.49 0.30
N GLY A 364 -5.17 13.40 0.00
CA GLY A 364 -4.34 14.06 1.01
C GLY A 364 -3.97 15.49 0.68
N ASP A 365 -3.80 16.28 1.74
CA ASP A 365 -3.30 17.65 1.66
C ASP A 365 -1.83 17.72 2.12
N PRO A 366 -1.02 18.60 1.52
CA PRO A 366 0.32 18.86 2.04
C PRO A 366 0.21 19.45 3.45
N LEU A 367 1.01 18.94 4.38
CA LEU A 367 1.13 19.52 5.70
C LEU A 367 1.84 20.87 5.59
N LEU A 368 1.12 21.94 5.92
CA LEU A 368 1.72 23.26 6.08
C LEU A 368 2.50 23.28 7.39
N ILE A 369 3.76 22.82 7.35
CA ILE A 369 4.66 22.94 8.49
C ILE A 369 4.87 24.44 8.76
N ALA A 370 4.32 24.92 9.87
CA ALA A 370 4.30 26.33 10.26
C ALA A 370 5.62 26.80 10.91
#